data_AF-A0A8H6FU08-F1
#
_entry.id   AF-A0A8H6FU08-F1
#
_cell.length_a   1.000
_cell.length_b   1.000
_cell.length_c   1.000
_cell.angle_alpha   90.00
_cell.angle_beta   90.00
_cell.angle_gamma   90.00
#
_symmetry.space_group_name_H-M   'P 1'
#
loop_
_entity.id
_entity.type
_entity.pdbx_description
1 polymer ?
#
loop_
_entity_poly.entity_id
_entity_poly.type
_entity_poly.pdbx_seq_one_letter_code
_entity_poly.pdbx_strand_id
1 'polypeptide(L)'
;MFETFRTELDEHHDRRERIIKASRDITALSKKMIFSLQRVRQLQAPAPPAVATEVSAYGAKISDLFSSLAPDLRDLNAWRYRAQIASGVQEHVEAVSFRHYLETQRLMPFDEARAQMAGGVVLTGGGLRARAV
;
A
#
# COMPACT_ATOMS: atom_id res chain seq x y z
N MET A 1 -4.39 37.37 -8.38
CA MET A 1 -3.65 36.51 -9.33
C MET A 1 -2.58 35.68 -8.62
N PHE A 2 -1.62 36.29 -7.91
CA PHE A 2 -0.59 35.55 -7.16
C PHE A 2 -1.10 34.76 -5.95
N GLU A 3 -2.19 35.22 -5.32
CA GLU A 3 -2.79 34.51 -4.17
C GLU A 3 -3.36 33.14 -4.55
N THR A 4 -4.03 33.04 -5.71
CA THR A 4 -4.55 31.77 -6.24
C THR A 4 -3.43 30.77 -6.51
N PHE A 5 -2.35 31.22 -7.16
CA PHE A 5 -1.18 30.36 -7.40
C PHE A 5 -0.51 29.90 -6.11
N ARG A 6 -0.46 30.77 -5.08
CA ARG A 6 0.05 30.39 -3.77
C ARG A 6 -0.80 29.30 -3.13
N THR A 7 -2.12 29.46 -3.11
CA THR A 7 -3.04 28.45 -2.56
C THR A 7 -2.87 27.10 -3.25
N GLU A 8 -2.83 27.07 -4.58
CA GLU A 8 -2.61 25.82 -5.34
C GLU A 8 -1.26 25.16 -5.01
N LEU A 9 -0.21 25.96 -4.81
CA LEU A 9 1.14 25.47 -4.51
C LEU A 9 1.26 24.92 -3.08
N ASP A 10 0.61 25.60 -2.12
CA ASP A 10 0.52 25.17 -0.72
C ASP A 10 -0.26 23.85 -0.62
N GLU A 11 -1.42 23.74 -1.27
CA GLU A 11 -2.20 22.49 -1.34
C GLU A 11 -1.41 21.33 -1.97
N HIS A 12 -0.64 21.62 -3.02
CA HIS A 12 0.22 20.64 -3.66
C HIS A 12 1.33 20.14 -2.72
N HIS A 13 1.95 21.02 -1.94
CA HIS A 13 2.96 20.66 -0.95
C HIS A 13 2.39 19.83 0.19
N ASP A 14 1.24 20.24 0.74
CA ASP A 14 0.55 19.52 1.81
C ASP A 14 0.17 18.11 1.36
N ARG A 15 -0.35 17.97 0.14
CA ARG A 15 -0.65 16.66 -0.45
C ARG A 15 0.60 15.81 -0.58
N ARG A 16 1.70 16.36 -1.10
CA ARG A 16 2.96 15.63 -1.23
C ARG A 16 3.46 15.14 0.12
N GLU A 17 3.37 15.95 1.16
CA GLU A 17 3.81 15.59 2.50
C GLU A 17 2.93 14.48 3.10
N ARG A 18 1.59 14.57 2.96
CA ARG A 18 0.67 13.50 3.38
C ARG A 18 1.03 12.15 2.75
N ILE A 19 1.27 12.15 1.44
CA ILE A 19 1.63 10.92 0.70
C ILE A 19 2.96 10.35 1.18
N ILE A 20 3.97 11.20 1.40
CA ILE A 20 5.29 10.74 1.90
C ILE A 20 5.16 10.13 3.29
N LYS A 21 4.40 10.75 4.20
CA LYS A 21 4.18 10.24 5.56
C LYS A 21 3.50 8.87 5.53
N ALA A 22 2.36 8.78 4.85
CA ALA A 22 1.63 7.52 4.74
C ALA A 22 2.44 6.43 4.01
N SER A 23 3.20 6.76 2.97
CA SER A 23 4.09 5.81 2.29
C SER A 23 5.12 5.19 3.25
N ARG A 24 5.76 6.02 4.09
CA ARG A 24 6.71 5.55 5.11
C ARG A 24 6.04 4.64 6.14
N ASP A 25 4.85 5.00 6.61
CA ASP A 25 4.10 4.21 7.57
C ASP A 25 3.67 2.86 6.98
N ILE A 26 3.19 2.84 5.73
CA ILE A 26 2.86 1.62 5.00
C ILE A 26 4.11 0.74 4.86
N THR A 27 5.26 1.30 4.46
CA THR A 27 6.51 0.53 4.39
C THR A 27 6.89 -0.06 5.75
N ALA A 28 6.80 0.72 6.83
CA ALA A 28 7.15 0.24 8.17
C ALA A 28 6.21 -0.89 8.64
N LEU A 29 4.90 -0.76 8.42
CA LEU A 29 3.92 -1.79 8.75
C LEU A 29 4.08 -3.05 7.89
N SER A 30 4.37 -2.88 6.60
CA SER A 30 4.59 -3.99 5.67
C SER A 30 5.84 -4.80 6.05
N LYS A 31 6.93 -4.12 6.46
CA LYS A 31 8.13 -4.78 7.00
C LYS A 31 7.83 -5.57 8.27
N LYS A 32 7.05 -4.99 9.19
CA LYS A 32 6.61 -5.71 10.41
C LYS A 32 5.80 -6.95 10.04
N MET A 33 4.89 -6.83 9.07
CA MET A 33 4.13 -7.97 8.55
C MET A 33 5.05 -9.05 7.97
N ILE A 34 6.03 -8.69 7.13
CA ILE A 34 7.03 -9.61 6.55
C ILE A 34 7.83 -10.31 7.67
N PHE A 35 8.36 -9.57 8.64
CA PHE A 35 9.13 -10.16 9.74
C PHE A 35 8.28 -11.09 10.63
N SER A 36 7.01 -10.76 10.86
CA SER A 36 6.11 -11.66 11.58
C SER A 36 5.85 -12.95 10.80
N LEU A 37 5.67 -12.85 9.49
CA LEU A 37 5.49 -14.00 8.59
C LEU A 37 6.75 -14.87 8.48
N GLN A 38 7.96 -14.30 8.56
CA GLN A 38 9.22 -15.07 8.56
C GLN A 38 9.35 -16.02 9.76
N ARG A 39 8.55 -15.83 10.82
CA ARG A 39 8.50 -16.75 11.97
C ARG A 39 7.66 -18.00 11.70
N VAL A 40 6.86 -18.02 10.64
CA VAL A 40 6.04 -19.16 10.24
C VAL A 40 6.97 -20.27 9.71
N ARG A 41 6.92 -21.45 10.35
CA ARG A 41 7.76 -22.61 9.98
C ARG A 41 7.05 -23.61 9.09
N GLN A 42 5.72 -23.65 9.15
CA GLN A 42 4.91 -24.57 8.37
C GLN A 42 4.41 -23.88 7.11
N LEU A 43 4.72 -24.49 5.97
CA LEU A 43 4.23 -24.06 4.65
C LEU A 43 2.91 -24.79 4.32
N GLN A 44 2.15 -24.25 3.38
CA GLN A 44 0.85 -24.78 2.95
C GLN A 44 -0.19 -24.87 4.06
N ALA A 45 -0.06 -24.02 5.08
CA ALA A 45 -0.97 -23.93 6.19
C ALA A 45 -1.17 -22.46 6.58
N PRO A 46 -2.33 -22.11 7.19
CA PRO A 46 -2.52 -20.79 7.77
C PRO A 46 -1.43 -20.48 8.81
N ALA A 47 -1.07 -19.20 8.92
CA ALA A 47 -0.15 -18.76 9.97
C ALA A 47 -0.70 -19.10 11.37
N PRO A 48 0.16 -19.42 12.36
CA PRO A 48 -0.28 -19.67 13.73
C PRO A 48 -1.11 -18.50 14.28
N PRO A 49 -2.11 -18.73 15.16
CA PRO A 49 -3.08 -17.71 15.56
C PRO A 49 -2.48 -16.39 16.06
N ALA A 50 -1.37 -16.47 16.80
CA ALA A 50 -0.65 -15.29 17.29
C ALA A 50 -0.07 -14.44 16.15
N VAL A 51 0.56 -15.08 15.15
CA VAL A 51 1.11 -14.41 13.97
C VAL A 51 -0.02 -13.89 13.08
N ALA A 52 -1.07 -14.69 12.87
CA ALA A 52 -2.23 -14.30 12.08
C ALA A 52 -2.91 -13.04 12.63
N THR A 53 -3.08 -12.96 13.96
CA THR A 53 -3.66 -11.79 14.63
C THR A 53 -2.81 -10.54 14.42
N GLU A 54 -1.50 -10.67 14.59
CA GLU A 54 -0.55 -9.58 14.42
C GLU A 54 -0.54 -9.06 12.96
N VAL A 55 -0.42 -9.98 12.01
CA VAL A 55 -0.44 -9.71 10.56
C VAL A 55 -1.75 -9.05 10.13
N SER A 56 -2.89 -9.52 10.64
CA SER A 56 -4.20 -8.92 10.36
C SER A 56 -4.30 -7.50 10.91
N ALA A 57 -3.73 -7.23 12.09
CA ALA A 57 -3.73 -5.89 12.67
C ALA A 57 -2.86 -4.91 11.87
N TYR A 58 -1.71 -5.36 11.33
CA TYR A 58 -0.92 -4.55 10.41
C TYR A 58 -1.64 -4.32 9.09
N GLY A 59 -2.25 -5.36 8.52
CA GLY A 59 -3.02 -5.27 7.28
C GLY A 59 -4.18 -4.27 7.37
N ALA A 60 -4.91 -4.25 8.48
CA ALA A 60 -5.98 -3.27 8.71
C ALA A 60 -5.45 -1.83 8.71
N LYS A 61 -4.37 -1.56 9.44
CA LYS A 61 -3.75 -0.22 9.47
C LYS A 61 -3.23 0.21 8.10
N ILE A 62 -2.64 -0.71 7.33
CA ILE A 62 -2.20 -0.43 5.95
C ILE A 62 -3.41 -0.10 5.06
N SER A 63 -4.50 -0.85 5.19
CA SER A 63 -5.75 -0.58 4.46
C SER A 63 -6.32 0.80 4.78
N ASP A 64 -6.29 1.21 6.05
CA ASP A 64 -6.72 2.55 6.48
C ASP A 64 -5.85 3.65 5.88
N LEU A 65 -4.52 3.45 5.84
CA LEU A 65 -3.58 4.40 5.23
C LEU A 65 -3.79 4.51 3.71
N PHE A 66 -4.02 3.41 3.00
CA PHE A 66 -4.37 3.47 1.57
C PHE A 66 -5.70 4.17 1.33
N SER A 67 -6.68 3.92 2.19
CA SER A 67 -8.01 4.54 2.09
C SER A 67 -7.96 6.04 2.34
N SER A 68 -7.12 6.51 3.29
CA SER A 68 -6.94 7.95 3.53
C SER A 68 -6.19 8.65 2.39
N LEU A 69 -5.32 7.94 1.66
CA LEU A 69 -4.62 8.46 0.48
C LEU A 69 -5.44 8.41 -0.82
N ALA A 70 -6.52 7.63 -0.85
CA ALA A 70 -7.38 7.48 -2.02
C ALA A 70 -7.76 8.80 -2.72
N PRO A 71 -8.24 9.86 -2.03
CA PRO A 71 -8.58 11.12 -2.70
C PRO A 71 -7.35 11.81 -3.31
N ASP A 72 -6.21 11.76 -2.63
CA ASP A 72 -4.97 12.40 -3.07
C ASP A 72 -4.33 11.67 -4.28
N LEU A 73 -4.59 10.37 -4.43
CA LEU A 73 -4.05 9.50 -5.50
C LEU A 73 -4.99 9.31 -6.70
N ARG A 74 -6.22 9.83 -6.65
CA ARG A 74 -7.20 9.74 -7.76
C ARG A 74 -7.27 11.00 -8.62
N ASP A 75 -6.65 12.10 -8.18
CA ASP A 75 -6.65 13.37 -8.91
C ASP A 75 -5.96 13.23 -10.28
N LEU A 76 -6.26 14.12 -11.24
CA LEU A 76 -5.62 14.18 -12.57
C LEU A 76 -4.08 14.22 -12.47
N ASN A 77 -3.55 14.70 -11.35
CA ASN A 77 -2.14 14.79 -11.05
C ASN A 77 -1.56 13.60 -10.27
N ALA A 78 -2.29 12.48 -10.13
CA ALA A 78 -1.83 11.27 -9.42
C ALA A 78 -0.46 10.77 -9.87
N TRP A 79 -0.14 10.94 -11.16
CA TRP A 79 1.16 10.59 -11.73
C TRP A 79 2.34 11.32 -11.06
N ARG A 80 2.12 12.55 -10.55
CA ARG A 80 3.16 13.36 -9.87
C ARG A 80 3.58 12.76 -8.53
N TYR A 81 2.69 12.01 -7.89
CA TYR A 81 2.92 11.45 -6.57
C TYR A 81 3.32 9.97 -6.58
N ARG A 82 3.42 9.38 -7.76
CA ARG A 82 3.73 7.96 -7.95
C ARG A 82 5.05 7.57 -7.28
N ALA A 83 6.08 8.42 -7.38
CA ALA A 83 7.39 8.13 -6.80
C ALA A 83 7.35 8.10 -5.27
N GLN A 84 6.52 8.97 -4.66
CA GLN A 84 6.40 9.13 -3.22
C GLN A 84 5.70 7.92 -2.59
N ILE A 85 4.70 7.36 -3.25
CA ILE A 85 3.94 6.19 -2.75
C ILE A 85 4.54 4.84 -3.18
N ALA A 86 5.43 4.82 -4.18
CA ALA A 86 5.94 3.59 -4.79
C ALA A 86 6.54 2.61 -3.76
N SER A 87 7.35 3.10 -2.81
CA SER A 87 7.99 2.24 -1.80
C SER A 87 6.98 1.57 -0.88
N GLY A 88 5.96 2.31 -0.43
CA GLY A 88 4.89 1.75 0.40
C GLY A 88 4.14 0.63 -0.32
N VAL A 89 3.84 0.84 -1.60
CA VAL A 89 3.10 -0.15 -2.39
C VAL A 89 3.94 -1.38 -2.69
N GLN A 90 5.21 -1.22 -3.07
CA GLN A 90 6.11 -2.34 -3.34
C GLN A 90 6.25 -3.25 -2.11
N GLU A 91 6.48 -2.65 -0.95
CA GLU A 91 6.62 -3.39 0.31
C GLU A 91 5.31 -4.09 0.70
N HIS A 92 4.16 -3.43 0.52
CA HIS A 92 2.86 -4.04 0.81
C HIS A 92 2.56 -5.23 -0.13
N VAL A 93 2.85 -5.07 -1.43
CA VAL A 93 2.73 -6.16 -2.41
C VAL A 93 3.64 -7.33 -2.04
N GLU A 94 4.88 -7.06 -1.61
CA GLU A 94 5.78 -8.10 -1.10
C GLU A 94 5.18 -8.81 0.11
N ALA A 95 4.66 -8.08 1.09
CA ALA A 95 4.07 -8.64 2.31
C ALA A 95 2.88 -9.56 2.03
N VAL A 96 1.93 -9.13 1.18
CA VAL A 96 0.75 -9.96 0.84
C VAL A 96 1.14 -11.14 -0.04
N SER A 97 2.09 -10.97 -0.96
CA SER A 97 2.60 -12.06 -1.81
C SER A 97 3.34 -13.11 -0.97
N PHE A 98 4.14 -12.67 0.00
CA PHE A 98 4.85 -13.57 0.90
C PHE A 98 3.88 -14.38 1.77
N ARG A 99 2.85 -13.73 2.32
CA ARG A 99 1.77 -14.43 3.03
C ARG A 99 1.11 -15.49 2.15
N HIS A 100 0.70 -15.12 0.93
CA HIS A 100 0.08 -16.06 -0.01
C HIS A 100 1.00 -17.23 -0.34
N TYR A 101 2.30 -16.98 -0.52
CA TYR A 101 3.27 -18.05 -0.75
C TYR A 101 3.39 -19.01 0.44
N LEU A 102 3.40 -18.50 1.68
CA LEU A 102 3.42 -19.36 2.88
C LEU A 102 2.18 -20.25 2.94
N GLU A 103 1.01 -19.70 2.63
CA GLU A 103 -0.27 -20.41 2.72
C GLU A 103 -0.53 -21.38 1.54
N THR A 104 0.00 -21.10 0.35
CA THR A 104 -0.37 -21.83 -0.88
C THR A 104 0.81 -22.49 -1.61
N GLN A 105 2.05 -22.07 -1.32
CA GLN A 105 3.26 -22.40 -2.09
C GLN A 105 3.18 -22.03 -3.59
N ARG A 106 2.43 -20.97 -3.91
CA ARG A 106 2.30 -20.45 -5.27
C ARG A 106 2.64 -18.97 -5.30
N LEU A 107 2.98 -18.48 -6.49
CA LEU A 107 3.11 -17.05 -6.73
C LEU A 107 1.71 -16.43 -6.78
N MET A 108 1.51 -15.33 -6.06
CA MET A 108 0.25 -14.60 -6.10
C MET A 108 -0.02 -14.06 -7.51
N PRO A 109 -1.19 -14.36 -8.12
CA PRO A 109 -1.59 -13.76 -9.39
C PRO A 109 -1.72 -12.23 -9.27
N PHE A 110 -1.44 -11.51 -10.37
CA PHE A 110 -1.50 -10.05 -10.38
C PHE A 110 -2.89 -9.51 -9.99
N ASP A 111 -3.96 -10.17 -10.43
CA ASP A 111 -5.32 -9.76 -10.09
C ASP A 111 -5.64 -9.90 -8.61
N GLU A 112 -5.09 -10.92 -7.95
CA GLU A 112 -5.20 -11.07 -6.50
C GLU A 112 -4.40 -9.99 -5.78
N ALA A 113 -3.16 -9.72 -6.20
CA ALA A 113 -2.34 -8.65 -5.62
C ALA A 113 -3.03 -7.28 -5.76
N ARG A 114 -3.68 -7.04 -6.90
CA ARG A 114 -4.47 -5.83 -7.13
C ARG A 114 -5.69 -5.74 -6.22
N ALA A 115 -6.34 -6.85 -5.91
CA ALA A 115 -7.47 -6.89 -4.97
C ALA A 115 -7.05 -6.64 -3.50
N GLN A 116 -5.77 -6.82 -3.17
CA GLN A 116 -5.21 -6.48 -1.85
C GLN A 116 -4.96 -4.98 -1.65
N MET A 117 -5.19 -4.14 -2.68
CA MET A 117 -5.10 -2.69 -2.56
C MET A 117 -6.42 -2.11 -2.05
N ALA A 118 -6.38 -1.33 -0.97
CA ALA A 118 -7.55 -0.66 -0.43
C ALA A 118 -7.77 0.74 -1.04
N GLY A 119 -8.93 1.34 -0.80
CA GLY A 119 -9.19 2.74 -1.16
C GLY A 119 -9.26 3.01 -2.68
N GLY A 120 -9.43 2.01 -3.53
CA GLY A 120 -9.44 2.17 -5.00
C GLY A 120 -8.10 2.66 -5.58
N VAL A 121 -7.03 2.44 -4.84
CA VAL A 121 -5.65 2.53 -5.29
C VAL A 121 -5.41 1.37 -6.25
N VAL A 122 -5.15 1.63 -7.54
CA VAL A 122 -5.03 0.56 -8.54
C VAL A 122 -3.56 0.25 -8.81
N LEU A 123 -3.17 -1.00 -8.54
CA LEU A 123 -1.91 -1.57 -9.00
C LEU A 123 -2.00 -1.82 -10.51
N THR A 124 -1.03 -1.31 -11.27
CA THR A 124 -0.88 -1.53 -12.72
C THR A 124 0.48 -2.19 -13.00
N GLY A 125 0.61 -2.89 -14.13
CA GLY A 125 1.84 -3.60 -14.52
C GLY A 125 3.09 -2.71 -14.65
N GLY A 126 2.92 -1.39 -14.57
CA GLY A 126 4.00 -0.41 -14.48
C GLY A 126 3.92 0.52 -13.27
N GLY A 127 3.27 0.16 -12.14
CA GLY A 127 3.12 1.01 -10.93
C GLY A 127 1.67 1.42 -10.61
N LEU A 128 1.41 2.49 -9.84
CA LEU A 128 0.03 2.96 -9.62
C LEU A 128 -0.50 3.83 -10.76
N ARG A 129 -1.78 3.68 -11.10
CA ARG A 129 -2.55 4.69 -11.85
C ARG A 129 -3.90 4.95 -11.17
N ALA A 130 -4.36 6.19 -11.22
CA ALA A 130 -5.76 6.51 -10.98
C ALA A 130 -6.61 5.90 -12.12
N ARG A 131 -7.73 5.25 -11.79
CA ARG A 131 -8.70 4.79 -12.79
C ARG A 131 -9.53 6.01 -13.21
N ALA A 132 -9.47 6.38 -14.49
CA ALA A 132 -10.47 7.29 -15.05
C ALA A 132 -11.81 6.54 -15.07
N VAL A 133 -12.86 7.21 -14.55
CA VAL A 133 -14.26 6.78 -14.71
C VAL A 133 -14.62 6.84 -16.18
#